data_AF-A0A6N4DJ05-F1
#
_entry.id   AF-A0A6N4DJ05-F1
#
_cell.length_a   1.000
_cell.length_b   1.000
_cell.length_c   1.000
_cell.angle_alpha   90.00
_cell.angle_beta   90.00
_cell.angle_gamma   90.00
#
_symmetry.space_group_name_H-M   'P 1'
#
loop_
_entity.id
_entity.type
_entity.pdbx_description
1 polymer ?
#
loop_
_entity_poly.entity_id
_entity_poly.type
_entity_poly.pdbx_seq_one_letter_code
_entity_poly.pdbx_strand_id
1 'polypeptide(L)'
;MTSVKKSRATFVGVVIAFLIPVLGAYLVLQGNWYQGAATNKGTMLVPPFELGELNTQLPEGWRIVLRDNGQCNEACIQGLYAINQLDVALGKETDRVTPVFISAEPTTVDLEQMPIVQNIVSPEILAAMASLPEEQLFIVDPMGNAMLYYPTHADEQAMRLEAKNLLSDLRTLLKLSKIG
;
A
#
# COMPACT_ATOMS: atom_id res chain seq x y z
N MET A 1 -34.48 -20.05 52.73
CA MET A 1 -33.32 -19.18 52.36
C MET A 1 -32.53 -19.66 51.14
N THR A 2 -32.88 -20.79 50.51
CA THR A 2 -32.15 -21.38 49.36
C THR A 2 -32.52 -20.74 48.01
N SER A 3 -33.78 -20.34 47.82
CA SER A 3 -34.28 -19.71 46.57
C SER A 3 -33.60 -18.36 46.25
N VAL A 4 -33.47 -17.47 47.24
CA VAL A 4 -32.83 -16.15 47.07
C VAL A 4 -31.34 -16.26 46.72
N LYS A 5 -30.63 -17.25 47.30
CA LYS A 5 -29.22 -17.51 46.98
C LYS A 5 -29.05 -18.01 45.54
N LYS A 6 -29.96 -18.86 45.07
CA LYS A 6 -29.97 -19.37 43.69
C LYS A 6 -30.23 -18.24 42.67
N SER A 7 -31.21 -17.37 42.94
CA SER A 7 -31.51 -16.20 42.10
C SER A 7 -30.33 -15.20 42.02
N ARG A 8 -29.66 -14.93 43.14
CA ARG A 8 -28.46 -14.07 43.16
C ARG A 8 -27.29 -14.67 42.37
N ALA A 9 -27.07 -15.99 42.48
CA ALA A 9 -26.05 -16.68 41.69
C ALA A 9 -26.36 -16.62 40.19
N THR A 10 -27.64 -16.80 39.80
CA THR A 10 -28.08 -16.65 38.40
C THR A 10 -27.86 -15.23 37.89
N PHE A 11 -28.22 -14.20 38.66
CA PHE A 11 -28.03 -12.81 38.27
C PHE A 11 -26.54 -12.45 38.11
N VAL A 12 -25.70 -12.86 39.07
CA VAL A 12 -24.24 -12.67 38.99
C VAL A 12 -23.66 -13.39 37.77
N GLY A 13 -24.11 -14.62 37.48
CA GLY A 13 -23.69 -15.36 36.29
C GLY A 13 -24.02 -14.63 34.99
N VAL A 14 -25.22 -14.04 34.88
CA VAL A 14 -25.61 -13.23 33.71
C VAL A 14 -24.75 -11.98 33.59
N VAL A 15 -24.55 -11.23 34.69
CA VAL A 15 -23.70 -10.02 34.67
C VAL A 15 -22.27 -10.37 34.25
N ILE A 16 -21.70 -11.46 34.77
CA ILE A 16 -20.36 -11.93 34.38
C ILE A 16 -20.33 -12.32 32.90
N ALA A 17 -21.35 -13.00 32.38
CA ALA A 17 -21.43 -13.37 30.96
C ALA A 17 -21.41 -12.15 30.02
N PHE A 18 -21.96 -11.01 30.44
CA PHE A 18 -21.89 -9.75 29.69
C PHE A 18 -20.58 -8.96 29.91
N LEU A 19 -20.01 -9.01 31.11
CA LEU A 19 -18.77 -8.29 31.41
C LEU A 19 -17.52 -8.99 30.85
N ILE A 20 -17.49 -10.31 30.79
CA ILE A 20 -16.33 -11.08 30.28
C ILE A 20 -15.93 -10.65 28.86
N PRO A 21 -16.83 -10.58 27.87
CA PRO A 21 -16.45 -10.16 26.51
C PRO A 21 -15.92 -8.72 26.45
N VAL A 22 -16.51 -7.79 27.22
CA VAL A 22 -16.10 -6.38 27.24
C VAL A 22 -14.71 -6.21 27.86
N LEU A 23 -14.48 -6.84 29.02
CA LEU A 23 -13.18 -6.83 29.69
C LEU A 23 -12.12 -7.53 28.84
N GLY A 24 -12.47 -8.64 28.18
CA GLY A 24 -11.60 -9.33 27.25
C GLY A 24 -11.18 -8.44 26.08
N ALA A 25 -12.13 -7.76 25.44
CA ALA A 25 -11.84 -6.82 24.35
C ALA A 25 -10.95 -5.65 24.82
N TYR A 26 -11.23 -5.08 26.00
CA TYR A 26 -10.41 -4.01 26.56
C TYR A 26 -8.95 -4.44 26.79
N LEU A 27 -8.73 -5.65 27.35
CA LEU A 27 -7.38 -6.19 27.57
C LEU A 27 -6.65 -6.47 26.25
N VAL A 28 -7.35 -6.99 25.25
CA VAL A 28 -6.78 -7.22 23.90
C VAL A 28 -6.33 -5.91 23.26
N LEU A 29 -7.13 -4.84 23.38
CA LEU A 29 -6.79 -3.52 22.85
C LEU A 29 -5.63 -2.86 23.60
N GLN A 30 -5.58 -2.97 24.93
CA GLN A 30 -4.47 -2.42 25.73
C GLN A 30 -3.16 -3.20 25.54
N GLY A 31 -3.25 -4.52 25.36
CA GLY A 31 -2.10 -5.40 25.15
C GLY A 31 -1.52 -5.33 23.73
N ASN A 32 -2.08 -4.52 22.83
CA ASN A 32 -1.73 -4.48 21.41
C ASN A 32 -1.78 -5.88 20.75
N TRP A 33 -2.59 -6.80 21.29
CA TRP A 33 -2.77 -8.15 20.77
C TRP A 33 -3.65 -8.20 19.52
N TYR A 34 -4.40 -7.13 19.27
CA TYR A 34 -5.14 -6.95 18.03
C TYR A 34 -4.31 -6.16 17.03
N GLN A 35 -3.56 -6.87 16.20
CA GLN A 35 -3.04 -6.31 14.96
C GLN A 35 -4.08 -6.61 13.88
N GLY A 36 -5.11 -5.74 13.79
CA GLY A 36 -6.25 -5.91 12.90
C GLY A 36 -5.80 -6.53 11.57
N ALA A 37 -6.47 -7.60 11.14
CA ALA A 37 -6.00 -8.43 10.05
C ALA A 37 -5.81 -7.58 8.77
N ALA A 38 -4.57 -7.16 8.52
CA ALA A 38 -4.21 -6.51 7.27
C ALA A 38 -4.31 -7.59 6.19
N THR A 39 -5.34 -7.49 5.35
CA THR A 39 -5.51 -8.38 4.20
C THR A 39 -4.55 -8.03 3.06
N ASN A 40 -3.98 -6.82 3.11
CA ASN A 40 -3.03 -6.33 2.12
C ASN A 40 -1.72 -7.12 2.22
N LYS A 41 -1.09 -7.33 1.08
CA LYS A 41 0.25 -7.93 0.98
C LYS A 41 1.35 -6.91 1.17
N GLY A 42 1.13 -5.68 0.70
CA GLY A 42 2.02 -4.55 0.91
C GLY A 42 1.94 -3.98 2.32
N THR A 43 2.87 -3.09 2.65
CA THR A 43 2.86 -2.39 3.93
C THR A 43 2.04 -1.11 3.82
N MET A 44 1.11 -0.92 4.76
CA MET A 44 0.24 0.25 4.79
C MET A 44 0.94 1.47 5.36
N LEU A 45 0.82 2.60 4.67
CA LEU A 45 1.14 3.92 5.21
C LEU A 45 -0.02 4.36 6.11
N VAL A 46 0.28 4.54 7.40
CA VAL A 46 -0.69 5.00 8.40
C VAL A 46 -0.10 6.20 9.14
N PRO A 47 -0.56 7.44 8.86
CA PRO A 47 -1.58 7.81 7.85
C PRO A 47 -1.08 7.65 6.39
N PRO A 48 -1.98 7.64 5.39
CA PRO A 48 -1.58 7.73 3.98
C PRO A 48 -0.74 8.97 3.72
N PHE A 49 0.18 8.89 2.77
CA PHE A 49 0.94 10.06 2.33
C PHE A 49 0.19 10.77 1.20
N GLU A 50 -0.08 12.06 1.39
CA GLU A 50 -0.86 12.87 0.46
C GLU A 50 0.08 13.76 -0.36
N LEU A 51 0.05 13.65 -1.68
CA LEU A 51 0.82 14.53 -2.58
C LEU A 51 0.28 15.97 -2.61
N GLY A 52 -0.99 16.18 -2.26
CA GLY A 52 -1.64 17.48 -2.32
C GLY A 52 -1.58 18.10 -3.71
N GLU A 53 -1.20 19.38 -3.80
CA GLU A 53 -1.09 20.13 -5.05
C GLU A 53 -0.09 19.50 -6.05
N LEU A 54 0.92 18.77 -5.56
CA LEU A 54 1.92 18.11 -6.41
C LEU A 54 1.31 16.98 -7.26
N ASN A 55 0.13 16.47 -6.90
CA ASN A 55 -0.59 15.47 -7.68
C ASN A 55 -0.88 15.94 -9.13
N THR A 56 -0.98 17.25 -9.36
CA THR A 56 -1.21 17.83 -10.70
C THR A 56 -0.04 17.64 -11.66
N GLN A 57 1.16 17.34 -11.14
CA GLN A 57 2.34 17.01 -11.95
C GLN A 57 2.36 15.53 -12.39
N LEU A 58 1.45 14.71 -11.87
CA LEU A 58 1.35 13.28 -12.19
C LEU A 58 0.19 13.01 -13.17
N PRO A 59 0.28 11.92 -13.95
CA PRO A 59 -0.81 11.45 -14.81
C PRO A 59 -2.09 11.23 -14.00
N GLU A 60 -3.25 11.43 -14.63
CA GLU A 60 -4.53 11.11 -14.00
C GLU A 60 -4.70 9.61 -13.75
N GLY A 61 -5.56 9.26 -12.80
CA GLY A 61 -5.88 7.87 -12.48
C GLY A 61 -4.97 7.25 -11.42
N TRP A 62 -5.00 5.93 -11.32
CA TRP A 62 -4.17 5.19 -10.37
C TRP A 62 -2.73 5.16 -10.86
N ARG A 63 -1.78 5.24 -9.95
CA ARG A 63 -0.36 5.21 -10.29
C ARG A 63 0.40 4.21 -9.46
N ILE A 64 1.36 3.54 -10.11
CA ILE A 64 2.38 2.77 -9.43
C ILE A 64 3.67 3.56 -9.52
N VAL A 65 4.04 4.21 -8.42
CA VAL A 65 5.18 5.12 -8.36
C VAL A 65 6.40 4.37 -7.87
N LEU A 66 7.46 4.34 -8.68
CA LEU A 66 8.81 4.00 -8.24
C LEU A 66 9.62 5.29 -8.10
N ARG A 67 10.31 5.41 -6.97
CA ARG A 67 11.15 6.56 -6.66
C ARG A 67 12.63 6.28 -6.91
N ASP A 68 13.29 7.18 -7.63
CA ASP A 68 14.76 7.23 -7.75
C ASP A 68 15.39 8.01 -6.59
N ASN A 69 16.47 7.49 -6.01
CA ASN A 69 17.28 8.15 -4.98
C ASN A 69 18.57 8.80 -5.54
N GLY A 70 18.71 8.86 -6.87
CA GLY A 70 19.81 9.54 -7.56
C GLY A 70 20.76 8.59 -8.28
N GLN A 71 20.71 7.28 -7.99
CA GLN A 71 21.31 6.22 -8.81
C GLN A 71 20.43 4.97 -8.73
N CYS A 72 19.63 4.72 -9.77
CA CYS A 72 18.80 3.53 -9.86
C CYS A 72 19.66 2.26 -9.89
N ASN A 73 19.78 1.63 -8.73
CA ASN A 73 20.54 0.40 -8.52
C ASN A 73 19.81 -0.82 -9.12
N GLU A 74 20.38 -2.01 -8.97
CA GLU A 74 19.80 -3.24 -9.53
C GLU A 74 18.39 -3.54 -9.00
N ALA A 75 18.10 -3.26 -7.72
CA ALA A 75 16.75 -3.43 -7.17
C ALA A 75 15.75 -2.47 -7.81
N CYS A 76 16.13 -1.21 -7.99
CA CYS A 76 15.34 -0.21 -8.70
C CYS A 76 15.06 -0.64 -10.16
N ILE A 77 16.08 -1.11 -10.87
CA ILE A 77 15.94 -1.61 -12.25
C ILE A 77 14.99 -2.82 -12.32
N GLN A 78 15.10 -3.77 -11.40
CA GLN A 78 14.17 -4.89 -11.33
C GLN A 78 12.74 -4.43 -10.98
N GLY A 79 12.59 -3.44 -10.10
CA GLY A 79 11.31 -2.80 -9.81
C GLY A 79 10.68 -2.17 -11.05
N LEU A 80 11.47 -1.46 -11.85
CA LEU A 80 11.04 -0.90 -13.14
C LEU A 80 10.56 -1.99 -14.11
N TYR A 81 11.36 -3.05 -14.30
CA TYR A 81 10.95 -4.17 -15.16
C TYR A 81 9.66 -4.84 -14.69
N ALA A 82 9.48 -4.96 -13.37
CA ALA A 82 8.28 -5.53 -12.78
C ALA A 82 7.03 -4.70 -13.08
N ILE A 83 7.10 -3.37 -12.96
CA ILE A 83 5.95 -2.50 -13.22
C ILE A 83 5.69 -2.28 -14.72
N ASN A 84 6.70 -2.47 -15.57
CA ASN A 84 6.57 -2.37 -17.03
C ASN A 84 5.71 -3.49 -17.66
N GLN A 85 5.30 -4.50 -16.89
CA GLN A 85 4.43 -5.58 -17.35
C GLN A 85 3.00 -5.51 -16.75
N LEU A 86 2.67 -4.39 -16.10
CA LEU A 86 1.39 -4.23 -15.42
C LEU A 86 0.21 -4.20 -16.39
N ASP A 87 0.40 -3.69 -17.59
CA ASP A 87 -0.63 -3.62 -18.64
C ASP A 87 -1.15 -5.02 -19.04
N VAL A 88 -0.25 -5.97 -19.27
CA VAL A 88 -0.59 -7.37 -19.57
C VAL A 88 -1.28 -8.01 -18.37
N ALA A 89 -0.83 -7.67 -17.16
CA ALA A 89 -1.35 -8.23 -15.93
C ALA A 89 -2.73 -7.68 -15.53
N LEU A 90 -3.04 -6.41 -15.83
CA LEU A 90 -4.28 -5.75 -15.45
C LEU A 90 -5.42 -5.97 -16.47
N GLY A 91 -5.09 -6.23 -17.74
CA GLY A 91 -6.07 -6.54 -18.77
C GLY A 91 -7.09 -5.42 -18.97
N LYS A 92 -8.35 -5.63 -18.56
CA LYS A 92 -9.41 -4.62 -18.74
C LYS A 92 -9.24 -3.35 -17.87
N GLU A 93 -8.39 -3.41 -16.85
CA GLU A 93 -8.15 -2.27 -15.94
C GLU A 93 -6.89 -1.50 -16.31
N THR A 94 -6.20 -1.85 -17.41
CA THR A 94 -4.93 -1.27 -17.82
C THR A 94 -5.01 0.25 -18.02
N ASP A 95 -6.07 0.74 -18.64
CA ASP A 95 -6.24 2.17 -18.92
C ASP A 95 -6.39 3.03 -17.64
N ARG A 96 -6.64 2.40 -16.49
CA ARG A 96 -6.84 3.10 -15.20
C ARG A 96 -5.55 3.26 -14.40
N VAL A 97 -4.47 2.58 -14.78
CA VAL A 97 -3.22 2.52 -14.01
C VAL A 97 -2.04 2.93 -14.85
N THR A 98 -1.31 3.94 -14.38
CA THR A 98 -0.07 4.41 -15.00
C THR A 98 1.15 4.07 -14.13
N PRO A 99 2.10 3.25 -14.60
CA PRO A 99 3.41 3.12 -13.97
C PRO A 99 4.19 4.42 -14.12
N VAL A 100 4.78 4.91 -13.03
CA VAL A 100 5.49 6.19 -12.99
C VAL A 100 6.85 5.99 -12.33
N PHE A 101 7.89 6.49 -12.98
CA PHE A 101 9.23 6.60 -12.41
C PHE A 101 9.53 8.07 -12.12
N ILE A 102 9.86 8.40 -10.87
CA ILE A 102 10.11 9.78 -10.43
C ILE A 102 11.58 9.95 -10.04
N SER A 103 12.24 10.94 -10.63
CA SER A 103 13.63 11.28 -10.35
C SER A 103 13.85 12.78 -10.10
N ALA A 104 14.95 13.15 -9.44
CA ALA A 104 15.30 14.55 -9.16
C ALA A 104 15.89 15.23 -10.40
N GLU A 105 16.64 14.44 -11.15
CA GLU A 105 17.38 14.82 -12.34
C GLU A 105 17.08 13.80 -13.45
N PRO A 106 17.37 14.13 -14.72
CA PRO A 106 17.20 13.17 -15.82
C PRO A 106 17.94 11.86 -15.53
N THR A 107 17.20 10.76 -15.55
CA THR A 107 17.76 9.43 -15.27
C THR A 107 18.69 8.97 -16.39
N THR A 108 19.68 8.16 -16.04
CA THR A 108 20.54 7.45 -16.99
C THR A 108 19.97 6.10 -17.41
N VAL A 109 18.86 5.68 -16.80
CA VAL A 109 18.16 4.44 -17.15
C VAL A 109 17.54 4.57 -18.54
N ASP A 110 17.79 3.58 -19.39
CA ASP A 110 17.15 3.48 -20.70
C ASP A 110 15.69 3.05 -20.56
N LEU A 111 14.81 4.03 -20.43
CA LEU A 111 13.36 3.82 -20.35
C LEU A 111 12.71 3.55 -21.71
N GLU A 112 13.44 3.62 -22.84
CA GLU A 112 12.87 3.27 -24.16
C GLU A 112 12.43 1.81 -24.22
N GLN A 113 13.07 0.95 -23.43
CA GLN A 113 12.72 -0.46 -23.27
C GLN A 113 11.52 -0.68 -22.33
N MET A 114 11.02 0.39 -21.71
CA MET A 114 9.94 0.38 -20.73
C MET A 114 8.81 1.32 -21.13
N PRO A 115 8.14 1.08 -22.28
CA PRO A 115 7.31 2.07 -22.95
C PRO A 115 6.05 2.47 -22.18
N ILE A 116 5.61 1.68 -21.19
CA ILE A 116 4.44 2.02 -20.37
C ILE A 116 4.81 2.84 -19.12
N VAL A 117 6.10 2.91 -18.77
CA VAL A 117 6.57 3.66 -17.61
C VAL A 117 6.72 5.13 -18.00
N GLN A 118 5.97 6.00 -17.34
CA GLN A 118 6.11 7.44 -17.52
C GLN A 118 7.23 7.99 -16.65
N ASN A 119 8.20 8.63 -17.28
CA ASN A 119 9.31 9.30 -16.59
C ASN A 119 8.91 10.71 -16.16
N ILE A 120 9.07 11.03 -14.88
CA ILE A 120 8.77 12.35 -14.31
C ILE A 120 9.98 12.85 -13.56
N VAL A 121 10.59 13.91 -14.08
CA VAL A 121 11.69 14.60 -13.41
C VAL A 121 11.10 15.71 -12.55
N SER A 122 10.94 15.46 -11.25
CA SER A 122 10.39 16.42 -10.29
C SER A 122 11.11 16.31 -8.93
N PRO A 123 12.10 17.19 -8.67
CA PRO A 123 12.77 17.24 -7.37
C PRO A 123 11.81 17.63 -6.24
N GLU A 124 10.73 18.36 -6.54
CA GLU A 124 9.70 18.75 -5.57
C GLU A 124 8.94 17.54 -5.03
N ILE A 125 8.49 16.63 -5.91
CA ILE A 125 7.81 15.41 -5.49
C ILE A 125 8.74 14.53 -4.66
N LEU A 126 9.99 14.37 -5.09
CA LEU A 126 10.97 13.57 -4.33
C LEU A 126 11.22 14.13 -2.94
N ALA A 127 11.38 15.46 -2.83
CA ALA A 127 11.57 16.13 -1.55
C ALA A 127 10.34 15.96 -0.65
N ALA A 128 9.13 16.06 -1.19
CA ALA A 128 7.91 15.82 -0.43
C ALA A 128 7.83 14.37 0.08
N MET A 129 8.22 13.40 -0.75
CA MET A 129 8.22 11.97 -0.41
C MET A 129 9.41 11.57 0.47
N ALA A 130 10.36 12.45 0.80
CA ALA A 130 11.61 12.11 1.49
C ALA A 130 11.43 11.41 2.86
N SER A 131 10.28 11.58 3.50
CA SER A 131 9.92 10.88 4.75
C SER A 131 9.50 9.42 4.56
N LEU A 132 9.15 9.02 3.34
CA LEU A 132 8.81 7.65 2.99
C LEU A 132 10.08 6.80 2.82
N PRO A 133 10.01 5.47 3.01
CA PRO A 133 11.18 4.63 2.86
C PRO A 133 11.68 4.61 1.40
N GLU A 134 12.99 4.47 1.23
CA GLU A 134 13.66 4.50 -0.08
C GLU A 134 13.46 3.22 -0.89
N GLU A 135 13.62 3.33 -2.22
CA GLU A 135 13.63 2.20 -3.17
C GLU A 135 12.38 1.30 -3.09
N GLN A 136 11.21 1.94 -3.00
CA GLN A 136 9.91 1.27 -2.89
C GLN A 136 8.98 1.62 -4.04
N LEU A 137 8.10 0.67 -4.34
CA LEU A 137 6.95 0.84 -5.20
C LEU A 137 5.75 1.27 -4.37
N PHE A 138 5.08 2.34 -4.77
CA PHE A 138 3.92 2.89 -4.07
C PHE A 138 2.66 2.76 -4.94
N ILE A 139 1.55 2.32 -4.33
CA ILE A 139 0.22 2.46 -4.93
C ILE A 139 -0.33 3.83 -4.54
N VAL A 140 -0.58 4.66 -5.54
CA VAL A 140 -1.13 6.01 -5.39
C VAL A 140 -2.50 6.07 -6.07
N ASP A 141 -3.54 6.44 -5.32
CA ASP A 141 -4.90 6.60 -5.85
C ASP A 141 -5.03 7.85 -6.73
N PRO A 142 -6.14 8.07 -7.47
CA PRO A 142 -6.32 9.26 -8.33
C PRO A 142 -6.28 10.61 -7.61
N MET A 143 -6.54 10.63 -6.30
CA MET A 143 -6.51 11.84 -5.49
C MET A 143 -5.08 12.20 -5.01
N GLY A 144 -4.10 11.34 -5.28
CA GLY A 144 -2.70 11.57 -4.89
C GLY A 144 -2.35 10.98 -3.53
N ASN A 145 -3.14 10.03 -3.01
CA ASN A 145 -2.86 9.37 -1.75
C ASN A 145 -2.06 8.10 -1.99
N ALA A 146 -0.81 8.08 -1.51
CA ALA A 146 0.00 6.87 -1.41
C ALA A 146 -0.41 6.08 -0.15
N MET A 147 -0.89 4.85 -0.33
CA MET A 147 -1.49 4.07 0.76
C MET A 147 -0.74 2.76 1.07
N LEU A 148 -0.13 2.15 0.06
CA LEU A 148 0.61 0.89 0.18
C LEU A 148 1.97 1.04 -0.47
N TYR A 149 2.97 0.42 0.14
CA TYR A 149 4.29 0.29 -0.44
C TYR A 149 4.80 -1.15 -0.44
N TYR A 150 5.70 -1.42 -1.37
CA TYR A 150 6.34 -2.71 -1.59
C TYR A 150 7.84 -2.51 -1.74
N PRO A 151 8.69 -3.33 -1.09
CA PRO A 151 10.13 -3.28 -1.30
C PRO A 151 10.50 -3.65 -2.74
N THR A 152 11.59 -3.09 -3.24
CA THR A 152 12.24 -3.61 -4.44
C THR A 152 13.31 -4.63 -4.08
N HIS A 153 13.63 -5.52 -5.01
CA HIS A 153 14.61 -6.59 -4.82
C HIS A 153 15.52 -6.69 -6.04
N ALA A 154 16.83 -6.81 -5.81
CA ALA A 154 17.79 -7.05 -6.90
C ALA A 154 17.65 -8.46 -7.50
N ASP A 155 17.19 -9.44 -6.72
CA ASP A 155 16.88 -10.78 -7.23
C ASP A 155 15.57 -10.76 -8.01
N GLU A 156 15.61 -11.20 -9.27
CA GLU A 156 14.47 -11.21 -10.18
C GLU A 156 13.31 -12.09 -9.68
N GLN A 157 13.61 -13.23 -9.03
CA GLN A 157 12.55 -14.12 -8.52
C GLN A 157 11.82 -13.48 -7.35
N ALA A 158 12.56 -12.88 -6.41
CA ALA A 158 12.02 -12.12 -5.30
C ALA A 158 11.20 -10.93 -5.80
N MET A 159 11.71 -10.17 -6.78
CA MET A 159 10.98 -9.05 -7.36
C MET A 159 9.70 -9.49 -8.07
N ARG A 160 9.72 -10.61 -8.80
CA ARG A 160 8.50 -11.17 -9.40
C ARG A 160 7.47 -11.63 -8.38
N LEU A 161 7.90 -12.18 -7.25
CA LEU A 161 6.99 -12.52 -6.17
C LEU A 161 6.35 -11.27 -5.57
N GLU A 162 7.14 -10.22 -5.37
CA GLU A 162 6.66 -8.96 -4.83
C GLU A 162 5.73 -8.22 -5.80
N ALA A 163 6.00 -8.26 -7.10
CA ALA A 163 5.11 -7.75 -8.13
C ALA A 163 3.74 -8.44 -8.13
N LYS A 164 3.68 -9.75 -7.81
CA LYS A 164 2.42 -10.48 -7.64
C LYS A 164 1.64 -10.00 -6.42
N ASN A 165 2.34 -9.69 -5.31
CA ASN A 165 1.74 -9.11 -4.12
C ASN A 165 1.12 -7.75 -4.44
N LEU A 166 1.88 -6.86 -5.07
CA LEU A 166 1.42 -5.55 -5.54
C LEU A 166 0.20 -5.67 -6.44
N LEU A 167 0.26 -6.52 -7.45
CA LEU A 167 -0.84 -6.72 -8.40
C LEU A 167 -2.12 -7.26 -7.72
N SER A 168 -1.98 -8.15 -6.73
CA SER A 168 -3.11 -8.69 -5.97
C SER A 168 -3.86 -7.60 -5.22
N ASP A 169 -3.13 -6.73 -4.51
CA ASP A 169 -3.71 -5.62 -3.77
C ASP A 169 -4.27 -4.56 -4.71
N LEU A 170 -3.53 -4.21 -5.77
CA LEU A 170 -3.96 -3.25 -6.78
C LEU A 170 -5.30 -3.67 -7.43
N ARG A 171 -5.45 -4.94 -7.84
CA ARG A 171 -6.73 -5.46 -8.38
C ARG A 171 -7.87 -5.38 -7.37
N THR A 172 -7.57 -5.60 -6.09
CA THR A 172 -8.56 -5.48 -5.02
C THR A 172 -9.01 -4.03 -4.87
N LEU A 173 -8.06 -3.08 -4.84
CA LEU A 173 -8.34 -1.65 -4.77
C LEU A 173 -9.14 -1.17 -6.00
N LEU A 174 -8.74 -1.54 -7.21
CA LEU A 174 -9.43 -1.17 -8.45
C LEU A 174 -10.86 -1.75 -8.53
N LYS A 175 -11.09 -2.94 -7.95
CA LYS A 175 -12.43 -3.54 -7.87
C LYS A 175 -13.34 -2.79 -6.88
N LEU A 176 -12.77 -2.30 -5.79
CA LEU A 176 -13.51 -1.54 -4.76
C LEU A 176 -13.70 -0.07 -5.15
N SER A 177 -12.75 0.50 -5.88
CA SER A 177 -12.78 1.88 -6.33
C SER A 177 -13.55 2.04 -7.65
N LYS A 178 -14.54 2.93 -7.63
CA LYS A 178 -15.22 3.42 -8.83
C LYS A 178 -14.56 4.65 -9.45
N ILE A 179 -13.47 5.14 -8.86
CA ILE A 179 -12.77 6.37 -9.26
C ILE A 179 -11.55 5.98 -10.10
N GLY A 180 -11.32 6.73 -11.17
CA GLY A 180 -10.42 6.38 -12.27
C GLY A 180 -11.21 5.62 -13.31
#